data_AF-A0A0F7ZUS4-F1
#
_entry.id   AF-A0A0F7ZUS4-F1
#
_cell.length_a   1.000
_cell.length_b   1.000
_cell.length_c   1.000
_cell.angle_alpha   90.00
_cell.angle_beta   90.00
_cell.angle_gamma   90.00
#
_symmetry.space_group_name_H-M   'P 1'
#
loop_
_entity.id
_entity.type
_entity.pdbx_description
1 polymer ?
#
loop_
_entity_poly.entity_id
_entity_poly.type
_entity_poly.pdbx_seq_one_letter_code
_entity_poly.pdbx_strand_id
1 'polypeptide(L)'
;MARRLVLCAALIAAAVLAADGPPRLSVEPSAQGLCDDGKDSDENPPSPLPQRATAADLKWQPALDFDTDSCYNVPAIGPDGHVDRGRSRRETNTEGCRDERDLDRGNVYARQRCNANGWCAHTYDYFFEKDVGDRICIGHRYDWEHLVVWTRHGVPRMAAASAHGRYNARLWDEIPKHEGTHVKAVYNKDGAIGTHYFRWSNGDRDEPPENHKRQWWRSALVSWNGFPSVALRDKLAAHDFGAAHMAITDASLAGNLRASVKDVRGRVPDFAFDFDRDEAGSPGNP
;
A
#
# COMPACT_ATOMS: atom_id res chain seq x y z
N MET A 1 -23.81 -90.32 28.18
CA MET A 1 -23.18 -90.19 29.51
C MET A 1 -23.12 -88.71 29.87
N ALA A 2 -23.48 -88.41 31.11
CA ALA A 2 -23.47 -87.13 31.86
C ALA A 2 -22.24 -86.22 31.60
N ARG A 3 -22.20 -84.90 31.87
CA ARG A 3 -23.09 -83.88 32.46
C ARG A 3 -22.35 -82.52 32.38
N ARG A 4 -23.10 -81.43 32.17
CA ARG A 4 -23.11 -80.13 32.89
C ARG A 4 -21.89 -79.17 32.94
N LEU A 5 -22.30 -77.89 32.85
CA LEU A 5 -21.95 -76.70 33.66
C LEU A 5 -20.86 -75.72 33.17
N VAL A 6 -21.33 -74.56 32.67
CA VAL A 6 -21.15 -73.18 33.18
C VAL A 6 -19.98 -72.93 34.16
N LEU A 7 -19.09 -71.95 33.90
CA LEU A 7 -18.94 -70.66 34.61
C LEU A 7 -17.68 -69.86 34.19
N CYS A 8 -17.83 -68.53 34.23
CA CYS A 8 -16.83 -67.46 34.16
C CYS A 8 -15.57 -67.63 35.02
N ALA A 9 -14.46 -67.01 34.59
CA ALA A 9 -13.70 -66.06 35.41
C ALA A 9 -12.67 -65.29 34.56
N ALA A 10 -12.68 -63.96 34.66
CA ALA A 10 -11.64 -63.05 34.16
C ALA A 10 -10.47 -62.97 35.15
N LEU A 11 -9.29 -62.50 34.72
CA LEU A 11 -8.63 -61.26 35.19
C LEU A 11 -7.14 -61.18 34.78
N ILE A 12 -6.80 -59.97 34.33
CA ILE A 12 -5.54 -59.20 34.45
C ILE A 12 -4.36 -59.59 33.56
N ALA A 13 -4.14 -58.73 32.58
CA ALA A 13 -2.87 -58.50 31.91
C ALA A 13 -1.93 -57.65 32.77
N ALA A 14 -0.67 -58.04 32.83
CA ALA A 14 0.45 -57.13 33.07
C ALA A 14 1.72 -57.71 32.48
N ALA A 15 2.32 -57.00 31.52
CA ALA A 15 3.77 -56.93 31.35
C ALA A 15 4.07 -55.84 30.31
N VAL A 16 4.47 -54.67 30.81
CA VAL A 16 5.27 -53.70 30.05
C VAL A 16 6.71 -54.18 30.12
N LEU A 17 7.36 -54.35 28.98
CA LEU A 17 8.81 -54.25 28.86
C LEU A 17 9.13 -53.40 27.64
N ALA A 18 9.66 -52.22 27.94
CA ALA A 18 10.14 -51.22 27.01
C ALA A 18 11.39 -51.70 26.26
N ALA A 19 11.50 -51.31 24.99
CA ALA A 19 12.77 -51.27 24.27
C ALA A 19 13.17 -49.80 24.11
N ASP A 20 14.16 -49.40 24.90
CA ASP A 20 14.80 -48.08 24.85
C ASP A 20 15.64 -47.95 23.57
N GLY A 21 15.15 -47.17 22.61
CA GLY A 21 16.01 -46.44 21.67
C GLY A 21 16.08 -44.98 22.12
N PRO A 22 17.20 -44.26 21.94
CA PRO A 22 17.25 -42.85 22.28
C PRO A 22 16.13 -42.13 21.53
N PRO A 23 15.39 -41.20 22.17
CA PRO A 23 14.36 -40.46 21.49
C PRO A 23 15.04 -39.75 20.32
N ARG A 24 14.63 -40.09 19.09
CA ARG A 24 14.89 -39.21 17.96
C ARG A 24 14.16 -37.93 18.32
N LEU A 25 14.91 -36.89 18.68
CA LEU A 25 14.39 -35.54 18.64
C LEU A 25 13.87 -35.35 17.23
N SER A 26 12.54 -35.39 17.09
CA SER A 26 11.87 -34.71 16.00
C SER A 26 12.33 -33.27 16.12
N VAL A 27 13.28 -32.90 15.27
CA VAL A 27 13.63 -31.50 15.04
C VAL A 27 12.30 -30.82 14.72
N GLU A 28 11.88 -29.91 15.59
CA GLU A 28 10.80 -28.97 15.35
C GLU A 28 10.85 -28.49 13.89
N PRO A 29 9.72 -28.30 13.20
CA PRO A 29 9.78 -27.68 11.89
C PRO A 29 10.49 -26.35 12.08
N SER A 30 11.70 -26.26 11.52
CA SER A 30 12.51 -25.07 11.61
C SER A 30 11.66 -23.87 11.24
N ALA A 31 11.72 -22.80 12.01
CA ALA A 31 11.06 -21.52 11.74
C ALA A 31 11.42 -20.90 10.36
N GLN A 32 12.20 -21.60 9.52
CA GLN A 32 12.46 -21.28 8.12
C GLN A 32 11.19 -21.12 7.26
N GLY A 33 10.02 -21.68 7.62
CA GLY A 33 8.86 -21.72 6.73
C GLY A 33 7.69 -20.76 7.00
N LEU A 34 7.60 -20.11 8.17
CA LEU A 34 6.37 -19.38 8.54
C LEU A 34 6.23 -18.02 7.82
N CYS A 35 7.34 -17.47 7.34
CA CYS A 35 7.44 -16.09 6.85
C CYS A 35 8.48 -15.98 5.72
N ASP A 36 8.60 -17.03 4.92
CA ASP A 36 9.51 -17.01 3.77
C ASP A 36 8.84 -16.25 2.63
N ASP A 37 9.31 -15.03 2.40
CA ASP A 37 9.00 -14.22 1.22
C ASP A 37 10.13 -14.25 0.19
N GLY A 38 11.11 -15.17 0.32
CA GLY A 38 12.30 -15.20 -0.52
C GLY A 38 13.37 -14.21 -0.06
N LYS A 39 14.64 -14.46 -0.44
CA LYS A 39 15.81 -13.63 -0.07
C LYS A 39 16.21 -12.62 -1.16
N ASP A 40 15.32 -12.27 -2.06
CA ASP A 40 15.64 -11.54 -3.29
C ASP A 40 15.34 -10.04 -3.22
N SER A 41 15.31 -9.42 -2.03
CA SER A 41 15.19 -7.96 -1.89
C SER A 41 16.38 -7.23 -2.50
N ASP A 42 16.14 -6.06 -3.07
CA ASP A 42 17.20 -5.16 -3.47
C ASP A 42 17.85 -4.53 -2.22
N GLU A 43 19.15 -4.21 -2.30
CA GLU A 43 19.81 -3.47 -1.21
C GLU A 43 19.26 -2.04 -1.11
N ASN A 44 18.91 -1.47 -2.27
CA ASN A 44 18.44 -0.12 -2.43
C ASN A 44 17.30 -0.09 -3.46
N PRO A 45 16.35 0.84 -3.33
CA PRO A 45 15.36 1.06 -4.37
C PRO A 45 16.00 1.41 -5.72
N PRO A 46 15.30 1.12 -6.85
CA PRO A 46 15.69 1.57 -8.17
C PRO A 46 15.96 3.08 -8.22
N SER A 47 16.74 3.51 -9.21
CA SER A 47 16.88 4.95 -9.44
C SER A 47 15.53 5.56 -9.83
N PRO A 48 15.17 6.76 -9.32
CA PRO A 48 13.88 7.35 -9.62
C PRO A 48 13.74 7.70 -11.11
N LEU A 49 12.51 7.58 -11.60
CA LEU A 49 12.11 8.20 -12.85
C LEU A 49 12.11 9.73 -12.70
N PRO A 50 12.49 10.47 -13.74
CA PRO A 50 12.43 11.92 -13.71
C PRO A 50 10.98 12.39 -13.57
N GLN A 51 10.76 13.49 -12.85
CA GLN A 51 9.44 14.12 -12.77
C GLN A 51 8.95 14.46 -14.18
N ARG A 52 7.78 13.93 -14.54
CA ARG A 52 7.10 14.20 -15.80
C ARG A 52 5.60 14.09 -15.57
N ALA A 53 5.00 15.19 -15.16
CA ALA A 53 3.62 15.23 -14.74
C ALA A 53 2.87 16.44 -15.32
N THR A 54 1.57 16.29 -15.47
CA THR A 54 0.71 17.39 -15.92
C THR A 54 0.68 18.49 -14.87
N ALA A 55 0.40 19.73 -15.30
CA ALA A 55 0.26 20.85 -14.36
C ALA A 55 -0.87 20.62 -13.33
N ALA A 56 -1.94 19.91 -13.71
CA ALA A 56 -3.05 19.61 -12.82
C ALA A 56 -2.66 18.57 -11.76
N ASP A 57 -1.95 17.51 -12.14
CA ASP A 57 -1.48 16.51 -11.18
C ASP A 57 -0.43 17.10 -10.22
N LEU A 58 0.46 17.98 -10.69
CA LEU A 58 1.39 18.69 -9.79
C LEU A 58 0.67 19.64 -8.82
N LYS A 59 -0.35 20.35 -9.31
CA LYS A 59 -1.13 21.30 -8.50
C LYS A 59 -1.84 20.59 -7.34
N TRP A 60 -2.38 19.40 -7.59
CA TRP A 60 -3.19 18.67 -6.60
C TRP A 60 -2.43 17.55 -5.89
N GLN A 61 -1.13 17.40 -6.15
CA GLN A 61 -0.30 16.37 -5.51
C GLN A 61 -0.39 16.51 -3.98
N PRO A 62 -0.75 15.44 -3.25
CA PRO A 62 -0.72 15.43 -1.80
C PRO A 62 0.69 15.70 -1.26
N ALA A 63 0.76 16.38 -0.12
CA ALA A 63 2.00 16.54 0.62
C ALA A 63 1.98 15.54 1.79
N LEU A 64 3.04 14.73 1.88
CA LEU A 64 3.10 13.60 2.79
C LEU A 64 3.94 13.88 4.03
N ASP A 65 3.54 13.23 5.10
CA ASP A 65 4.41 12.82 6.18
C ASP A 65 4.37 11.30 6.35
N PHE A 66 5.33 10.77 7.09
CA PHE A 66 5.49 9.34 7.36
C PHE A 66 5.81 9.21 8.85
N ASP A 67 4.91 8.57 9.60
CA ASP A 67 5.11 8.35 11.04
C ASP A 67 6.44 7.60 11.25
N THR A 68 7.08 7.81 12.41
CA THR A 68 8.43 7.28 12.70
C THR A 68 8.59 5.77 12.56
N ASP A 69 7.50 5.01 12.56
CA ASP A 69 7.46 3.56 12.43
C ASP A 69 7.07 3.06 11.03
N SER A 70 7.22 3.90 10.00
CA SER A 70 6.86 3.56 8.62
C SER A 70 8.01 3.75 7.62
N CYS A 71 7.97 3.03 6.50
CA CYS A 71 8.89 3.23 5.36
C CYS A 71 8.60 4.56 4.63
N TYR A 72 9.57 5.03 3.83
CA TYR A 72 9.32 6.07 2.83
C TYR A 72 8.78 5.49 1.53
N ASN A 73 8.06 6.32 0.76
CA ASN A 73 7.67 5.92 -0.59
C ASN A 73 8.88 5.99 -1.53
N VAL A 74 9.10 4.95 -2.33
CA VAL A 74 10.28 4.80 -3.19
C VAL A 74 9.88 4.49 -4.65
N PRO A 75 10.82 4.52 -5.61
CA PRO A 75 10.54 4.15 -6.99
C PRO A 75 10.21 2.66 -7.14
N ALA A 76 8.96 2.33 -7.46
CA ALA A 76 8.60 0.96 -7.83
C ALA A 76 9.33 0.41 -9.09
N ILE A 77 9.81 1.29 -9.99
CA ILE A 77 10.53 0.87 -11.21
C ILE A 77 11.61 1.90 -11.59
N GLY A 78 12.77 1.40 -12.03
CA GLY A 78 13.88 2.21 -12.53
C GLY A 78 13.78 2.53 -14.03
N PRO A 79 14.58 3.49 -14.55
CA PRO A 79 14.65 3.81 -15.98
C PRO A 79 15.09 2.63 -16.88
N ASP A 80 15.80 1.66 -16.31
CA ASP A 80 16.24 0.42 -16.96
C ASP A 80 15.14 -0.67 -16.97
N GLY A 81 14.00 -0.39 -16.34
CA GLY A 81 12.90 -1.33 -16.19
C GLY A 81 13.08 -2.34 -15.08
N HIS A 82 14.08 -2.20 -14.21
CA HIS A 82 14.14 -2.99 -12.98
C HIS A 82 12.98 -2.60 -12.07
N VAL A 83 12.10 -3.54 -11.76
CA VAL A 83 11.02 -3.36 -10.79
C VAL A 83 11.57 -3.72 -9.43
N ASP A 84 11.34 -2.84 -8.46
CA ASP A 84 11.77 -3.01 -7.07
C ASP A 84 11.28 -4.37 -6.54
N ARG A 85 12.19 -5.13 -5.93
CA ARG A 85 11.87 -6.48 -5.41
C ARG A 85 11.28 -6.48 -4.01
N GLY A 86 11.06 -5.32 -3.43
CA GLY A 86 10.48 -5.12 -2.11
C GLY A 86 11.40 -5.59 -1.00
N ARG A 87 10.88 -5.54 0.24
CA ARG A 87 11.61 -5.92 1.44
C ARG A 87 10.91 -7.04 2.20
N SER A 88 11.69 -7.78 2.98
CA SER A 88 11.20 -8.95 3.71
C SER A 88 10.35 -8.56 4.92
N ARG A 89 9.32 -9.35 5.20
CA ARG A 89 8.46 -9.28 6.39
C ARG A 89 9.14 -9.74 7.68
N ARG A 90 10.39 -10.20 7.57
CA ARG A 90 11.24 -10.57 8.71
C ARG A 90 11.98 -9.37 9.30
N GLU A 91 12.08 -8.30 8.54
CA GLU A 91 12.67 -7.04 8.97
C GLU A 91 11.68 -6.27 9.86
N THR A 92 12.19 -5.36 10.69
CA THR A 92 11.33 -4.41 11.43
C THR A 92 10.70 -3.38 10.50
N ASN A 93 9.71 -2.60 10.97
CA ASN A 93 8.93 -1.70 10.11
C ASN A 93 9.76 -0.72 9.28
N THR A 94 10.86 -0.21 9.84
CA THR A 94 11.68 0.82 9.20
C THR A 94 13.03 0.33 8.69
N GLU A 95 13.40 -0.92 9.02
CA GLU A 95 14.71 -1.47 8.67
C GLU A 95 14.90 -1.49 7.15
N GLY A 96 15.89 -0.72 6.70
CA GLY A 96 16.31 -0.60 5.31
C GLY A 96 15.36 0.13 4.35
N CYS A 97 14.30 0.77 4.84
CA CYS A 97 13.34 1.51 4.00
C CYS A 97 13.04 2.93 4.49
N ARG A 98 13.80 3.43 5.47
CA ARG A 98 13.59 4.74 6.10
C ARG A 98 14.87 5.53 6.24
N ASP A 99 15.77 5.48 5.26
CA ASP A 99 16.92 6.38 5.25
C ASP A 99 16.57 7.69 4.55
N GLU A 100 17.24 8.79 4.92
CA GLU A 100 17.01 10.11 4.30
C GLU A 100 17.17 10.09 2.77
N ARG A 101 18.05 9.20 2.28
CA ARG A 101 18.26 8.96 0.86
C ARG A 101 17.00 8.42 0.16
N ASP A 102 16.22 7.59 0.82
CA ASP A 102 15.00 7.01 0.25
C ASP A 102 13.93 8.11 0.09
N LEU A 103 13.81 8.97 1.10
CA LEU A 103 12.93 10.15 1.06
C LEU A 103 13.29 11.10 -0.10
N ASP A 104 14.58 11.38 -0.29
CA ASP A 104 15.07 12.26 -1.36
C ASP A 104 14.87 11.70 -2.77
N ARG A 105 14.61 10.39 -2.90
CA ARG A 105 14.61 9.68 -4.18
C ARG A 105 13.30 8.97 -4.49
N GLY A 106 12.20 9.32 -3.81
CA GLY A 106 10.90 8.73 -4.07
C GLY A 106 10.30 9.10 -5.43
N ASN A 107 9.41 8.23 -5.93
CA ASN A 107 8.48 8.56 -7.01
C ASN A 107 7.03 8.50 -6.53
N VAL A 108 6.18 9.30 -7.16
CA VAL A 108 4.71 9.21 -7.07
C VAL A 108 4.19 8.97 -8.48
N TYR A 109 3.22 8.09 -8.64
CA TYR A 109 2.61 7.80 -9.93
C TYR A 109 1.19 8.34 -9.96
N ALA A 110 0.82 9.08 -11.00
CA ALA A 110 -0.50 9.70 -11.07
C ALA A 110 -1.28 9.33 -12.32
N ARG A 111 -2.60 9.27 -12.19
CA ARG A 111 -3.51 9.19 -13.33
C ARG A 111 -4.75 10.03 -13.11
N GLN A 112 -5.05 10.85 -14.09
CA GLN A 112 -6.24 11.68 -14.11
C GLN A 112 -7.38 11.00 -14.90
N ARG A 113 -8.62 11.07 -14.41
CA ARG A 113 -9.83 10.79 -15.22
C ARG A 113 -10.79 11.96 -15.11
N CYS A 114 -11.22 12.49 -16.24
CA CYS A 114 -12.12 13.63 -16.35
C CYS A 114 -13.36 13.24 -17.16
N ASN A 115 -14.47 13.93 -16.87
CA ASN A 115 -15.72 13.80 -17.59
C ASN A 115 -16.14 15.15 -18.20
N ALA A 116 -17.00 15.12 -19.23
CA ALA A 116 -17.43 16.30 -19.98
C ALA A 116 -18.18 17.34 -19.12
N ASN A 117 -18.75 16.92 -17.99
CA ASN A 117 -19.41 17.79 -17.01
C ASN A 117 -18.42 18.53 -16.07
N GLY A 118 -17.12 18.43 -16.34
CA GLY A 118 -16.06 19.14 -15.65
C GLY A 118 -15.53 18.47 -14.39
N TRP A 119 -16.07 17.32 -13.99
CA TRP A 119 -15.49 16.54 -12.90
C TRP A 119 -14.18 15.89 -13.35
N CYS A 120 -13.16 15.94 -12.48
CA CYS A 120 -11.89 15.26 -12.66
C CYS A 120 -11.47 14.60 -11.34
N ALA A 121 -10.94 13.39 -11.43
CA ALA A 121 -10.23 12.72 -10.35
C ALA A 121 -8.73 12.68 -10.68
N HIS A 122 -7.90 13.04 -9.71
CA HIS A 122 -6.45 12.90 -9.75
C HIS A 122 -6.07 11.84 -8.72
N THR A 123 -5.72 10.64 -9.19
CA THR A 123 -5.29 9.53 -8.34
C THR A 123 -3.78 9.50 -8.26
N TYR A 124 -3.23 9.37 -7.06
CA TYR A 124 -1.80 9.32 -6.75
C TYR A 124 -1.50 8.00 -6.06
N ASP A 125 -0.59 7.22 -6.62
CA ASP A 125 -0.10 5.95 -6.08
C ASP A 125 1.30 6.13 -5.52
N TYR A 126 1.48 5.62 -4.30
CA TYR A 126 2.72 5.61 -3.54
C TYR A 126 3.10 4.15 -3.28
N PHE A 127 4.32 3.79 -3.67
CA PHE A 127 4.86 2.45 -3.47
C PHE A 127 5.77 2.43 -2.26
N PHE A 128 5.63 1.41 -1.44
CA PHE A 128 6.52 1.10 -0.33
C PHE A 128 7.02 -0.33 -0.49
N GLU A 129 8.27 -0.60 -0.11
CA GLU A 129 8.88 -1.91 -0.36
C GLU A 129 8.27 -3.03 0.51
N LYS A 130 7.63 -2.65 1.62
CA LYS A 130 6.93 -3.55 2.55
C LYS A 130 5.89 -2.78 3.34
N ASP A 131 4.97 -3.54 3.92
CA ASP A 131 4.05 -3.08 4.95
C ASP A 131 3.97 -4.17 6.02
N VAL A 132 4.56 -3.87 7.19
CA VAL A 132 4.70 -4.80 8.30
C VAL A 132 4.32 -4.13 9.62
N GLY A 133 3.72 -4.92 10.51
CA GLY A 133 3.43 -4.49 11.89
C GLY A 133 4.57 -4.82 12.85
N ASP A 134 4.44 -4.42 14.12
CA ASP A 134 5.49 -4.54 15.15
C ASP A 134 5.90 -5.96 15.53
N ARG A 135 5.28 -6.99 14.94
CA ARG A 135 5.64 -8.39 15.13
C ARG A 135 6.05 -8.98 13.80
N ILE A 136 7.19 -9.67 13.84
CA ILE A 136 7.74 -10.42 12.71
C ILE A 136 6.61 -11.25 12.09
N CYS A 137 6.53 -11.23 10.75
CA CYS A 137 5.58 -11.99 9.94
C CYS A 137 4.13 -11.48 9.88
N ILE A 138 3.84 -10.29 10.42
CA ILE A 138 2.58 -9.59 10.16
C ILE A 138 2.79 -8.64 8.98
N GLY A 139 1.94 -8.76 7.95
CA GLY A 139 1.95 -7.88 6.78
C GLY A 139 2.40 -8.55 5.49
N HIS A 140 2.81 -7.74 4.51
CA HIS A 140 3.18 -8.15 3.15
C HIS A 140 4.48 -7.50 2.65
N ARG A 141 5.19 -8.23 1.80
CA ARG A 141 6.15 -7.64 0.86
C ARG A 141 5.35 -6.73 -0.07
N TYR A 142 5.89 -5.56 -0.37
CA TYR A 142 5.25 -4.48 -1.09
C TYR A 142 4.09 -3.83 -0.36
N ASP A 143 3.90 -2.56 -0.64
CA ASP A 143 2.66 -1.86 -0.38
C ASP A 143 2.39 -0.82 -1.46
N TRP A 144 1.11 -0.60 -1.70
CA TRP A 144 0.60 0.41 -2.61
C TRP A 144 -0.54 1.12 -1.91
N GLU A 145 -0.33 2.39 -1.60
CA GLU A 145 -1.36 3.24 -1.04
C GLU A 145 -1.67 4.41 -1.97
N HIS A 146 -2.90 4.91 -1.88
CA HIS A 146 -3.50 5.78 -2.87
C HIS A 146 -4.19 6.98 -2.22
N LEU A 147 -4.01 8.14 -2.84
CA LEU A 147 -4.77 9.34 -2.53
C LEU A 147 -5.52 9.78 -3.79
N VAL A 148 -6.77 10.21 -3.65
CA VAL A 148 -7.57 10.73 -4.78
C VAL A 148 -8.04 12.14 -4.46
N VAL A 149 -7.73 13.11 -5.32
CA VAL A 149 -8.28 14.46 -5.25
C VAL A 149 -9.33 14.63 -6.34
N TRP A 150 -10.53 15.05 -5.96
CA TRP A 150 -11.64 15.29 -6.87
C TRP A 150 -11.88 16.78 -7.05
N THR A 151 -11.93 17.21 -8.30
CA THR A 151 -12.20 18.59 -8.68
C THR A 151 -13.41 18.67 -9.62
N ARG A 152 -14.07 19.83 -9.65
CA ARG A 152 -15.10 20.17 -10.64
C ARG A 152 -14.75 21.52 -11.26
N HIS A 153 -14.57 21.57 -12.57
CA HIS A 153 -14.09 22.75 -13.32
C HIS A 153 -12.78 23.30 -12.72
N GLY A 154 -11.88 22.42 -12.29
CA GLY A 154 -10.60 22.80 -11.66
C GLY A 154 -10.72 23.35 -10.24
N VAL A 155 -11.89 23.32 -9.62
CA VAL A 155 -12.11 23.68 -8.21
C VAL A 155 -12.18 22.40 -7.38
N PRO A 156 -11.39 22.26 -6.31
CA PRO A 156 -11.36 21.03 -5.52
C PRO A 156 -12.63 20.91 -4.67
N ARG A 157 -13.13 19.67 -4.52
CA ARG A 157 -14.43 19.40 -3.86
C ARG A 157 -14.32 18.38 -2.73
N MET A 158 -13.50 17.36 -2.91
CA MET A 158 -13.28 16.29 -1.93
C MET A 158 -11.95 15.61 -2.20
N ALA A 159 -11.47 14.88 -1.20
CA ALA A 159 -10.35 13.96 -1.39
C ALA A 159 -10.58 12.68 -0.59
N ALA A 160 -9.89 11.62 -0.98
CA ALA A 160 -10.01 10.30 -0.37
C ALA A 160 -8.63 9.71 -0.14
N ALA A 161 -8.42 9.15 1.05
CA ALA A 161 -7.20 8.44 1.42
C ALA A 161 -7.49 6.95 1.56
N SER A 162 -6.70 6.09 0.92
CA SER A 162 -6.86 4.65 1.05
C SER A 162 -6.53 4.18 2.47
N ALA A 163 -7.30 3.22 2.94
CA ALA A 163 -7.07 2.55 4.22
C ALA A 163 -7.62 1.12 4.18
N HIS A 164 -6.72 0.14 4.16
CA HIS A 164 -7.03 -1.29 4.23
C HIS A 164 -8.14 -1.72 3.25
N GLY A 165 -7.98 -1.36 1.97
CA GLY A 165 -8.94 -1.68 0.90
C GLY A 165 -10.22 -0.82 0.88
N ARG A 166 -10.30 0.22 1.71
CA ARG A 166 -11.37 1.23 1.72
C ARG A 166 -10.78 2.63 1.52
N TYR A 167 -11.64 3.65 1.60
CA TYR A 167 -11.23 5.04 1.53
C TYR A 167 -11.81 5.86 2.68
N ASN A 168 -10.97 6.65 3.37
CA ASN A 168 -11.39 7.76 4.21
C ASN A 168 -11.60 9.01 3.34
N ALA A 169 -12.82 9.17 2.84
CA ALA A 169 -13.19 10.30 2.00
C ALA A 169 -13.75 11.48 2.82
N ARG A 170 -13.28 12.69 2.54
CA ARG A 170 -13.72 13.93 3.20
C ARG A 170 -13.95 15.04 2.19
N LEU A 171 -14.79 16.01 2.54
CA LEU A 171 -14.93 17.23 1.75
C LEU A 171 -13.59 17.99 1.77
N TRP A 172 -13.34 18.76 0.72
CA TRP A 172 -12.08 19.48 0.58
C TRP A 172 -11.77 20.30 1.82
N ASP A 173 -12.70 21.08 2.33
CA ASP A 173 -12.46 22.01 3.46
C ASP A 173 -12.24 21.31 4.82
N GLU A 174 -12.42 19.99 4.90
CA GLU A 174 -12.25 19.19 6.13
C GLU A 174 -10.83 18.63 6.31
N ILE A 175 -9.94 18.87 5.35
CA ILE A 175 -8.60 18.29 5.31
C ILE A 175 -7.57 19.41 5.47
N PRO A 176 -6.54 19.28 6.33
CA PRO A 176 -5.47 20.28 6.38
C PRO A 176 -4.68 20.35 5.05
N LYS A 177 -4.24 21.55 4.64
CA LYS A 177 -3.49 21.76 3.40
C LYS A 177 -2.09 22.31 3.64
N HIS A 178 -1.14 21.89 2.82
CA HIS A 178 0.15 22.53 2.65
C HIS A 178 0.09 23.42 1.40
N GLU A 179 0.57 24.66 1.52
CA GLU A 179 0.59 25.66 0.43
C GLU A 179 -0.76 25.85 -0.29
N GLY A 180 -1.86 25.66 0.44
CA GLY A 180 -3.24 25.86 -0.02
C GLY A 180 -3.81 24.80 -0.97
N THR A 181 -2.98 23.98 -1.63
CA THR A 181 -3.45 23.05 -2.68
C THR A 181 -3.06 21.59 -2.46
N HIS A 182 -2.15 21.30 -1.53
CA HIS A 182 -1.68 19.95 -1.26
C HIS A 182 -2.36 19.41 -0.02
N VAL A 183 -3.28 18.45 -0.15
CA VAL A 183 -3.85 17.76 1.01
C VAL A 183 -2.73 17.13 1.82
N LYS A 184 -2.72 17.38 3.13
CA LYS A 184 -1.77 16.82 4.07
C LYS A 184 -2.22 15.41 4.46
N ALA A 185 -1.43 14.41 4.10
CA ALA A 185 -1.69 13.01 4.42
C ALA A 185 -0.48 12.40 5.13
N VAL A 186 -0.72 11.46 6.01
CA VAL A 186 0.32 10.76 6.77
C VAL A 186 0.21 9.27 6.49
N TYR A 187 1.31 8.66 6.06
CA TYR A 187 1.42 7.21 6.01
C TYR A 187 1.65 6.72 7.44
N ASN A 188 0.65 6.03 7.98
CA ASN A 188 0.48 5.75 9.40
C ASN A 188 0.29 4.25 9.60
N LYS A 189 0.83 3.70 10.69
CA LYS A 189 0.59 2.31 11.11
C LYS A 189 -0.69 2.17 11.97
N ASP A 190 -1.52 1.16 11.70
CA ASP A 190 -2.75 0.91 12.45
C ASP A 190 -2.50 0.29 13.83
N GLY A 191 -2.22 1.17 14.79
CA GLY A 191 -1.94 0.79 16.17
C GLY A 191 -0.70 -0.10 16.28
N ALA A 192 -0.61 -0.89 17.36
CA ALA A 192 0.59 -1.66 17.67
C ALA A 192 0.72 -2.98 16.88
N ILE A 193 -0.31 -3.41 16.14
CA ILE A 193 -0.30 -4.73 15.47
C ILE A 193 -0.80 -4.70 14.03
N GLY A 194 -1.38 -3.58 13.58
CA GLY A 194 -1.89 -3.46 12.23
C GLY A 194 -0.81 -3.13 11.23
N THR A 195 -1.25 -3.11 9.98
CA THR A 195 -0.48 -2.65 8.82
C THR A 195 -0.67 -1.15 8.60
N HIS A 196 -0.02 -0.61 7.59
CA HIS A 196 -0.07 0.80 7.27
C HIS A 196 -1.32 1.19 6.48
N TYR A 197 -1.61 2.48 6.51
CA TYR A 197 -2.64 3.14 5.70
C TYR A 197 -2.39 4.64 5.62
N PHE A 198 -3.07 5.33 4.70
CA PHE A 198 -3.11 6.79 4.74
C PHE A 198 -4.20 7.32 5.68
N ARG A 199 -3.80 8.21 6.58
CA ARG A 199 -4.72 9.11 7.29
C ARG A 199 -4.53 10.55 6.81
N TRP A 200 -5.58 11.36 6.95
CA TRP A 200 -5.39 12.81 6.85
C TRP A 200 -4.63 13.33 8.06
N SER A 201 -3.89 14.42 7.86
CA SER A 201 -3.23 15.12 8.96
C SER A 201 -4.22 15.55 10.04
N ASN A 202 -3.79 15.46 11.29
CA ASN A 202 -4.45 15.96 12.48
C ASN A 202 -4.11 17.44 12.77
N GLY A 203 -3.67 18.19 11.75
CA GLY A 203 -3.32 19.61 11.87
C GLY A 203 -2.09 19.78 12.75
N ASP A 204 -2.17 20.67 13.73
CA ASP A 204 -1.06 21.05 14.62
C ASP A 204 -0.40 19.86 15.35
N ARG A 205 -1.06 18.70 15.44
CA ARG A 205 -0.50 17.50 16.05
C ARG A 205 0.54 16.78 15.20
N ASP A 206 0.51 16.99 13.88
CA ASP A 206 1.53 16.45 12.96
C ASP A 206 2.52 17.55 12.54
N GLU A 207 2.67 18.60 13.37
CA GLU A 207 3.59 19.69 13.11
C GLU A 207 4.74 19.74 14.14
N PRO A 208 6.01 19.80 13.70
CA PRO A 208 6.44 19.56 12.32
C PRO A 208 6.38 18.05 11.98
N PRO A 209 6.29 17.70 10.68
CA PRO A 209 6.32 16.32 10.18
C PRO A 209 7.44 15.44 10.77
N GLU A 210 7.19 14.14 10.92
CA GLU A 210 8.10 13.14 11.52
C GLU A 210 9.17 12.60 10.56
N ASN A 211 9.08 12.91 9.27
CA ASN A 211 10.11 12.55 8.30
C ASN A 211 11.47 13.27 8.53
N HIS A 212 12.55 12.75 7.93
CA HIS A 212 13.92 13.26 8.08
C HIS A 212 14.08 14.76 7.77
N LYS A 213 13.23 15.32 6.91
CA LYS A 213 13.29 16.74 6.52
C LYS A 213 12.46 17.65 7.42
N ARG A 214 11.65 17.09 8.33
CA ARG A 214 10.74 17.82 9.22
C ARG A 214 9.82 18.79 8.46
N GLN A 215 9.44 18.41 7.24
CA GLN A 215 8.62 19.22 6.33
C GLN A 215 7.61 18.35 5.58
N TRP A 216 6.52 18.95 5.13
CA TRP A 216 5.55 18.28 4.27
C TRP A 216 6.21 17.97 2.93
N TRP A 217 6.29 16.69 2.59
CA TRP A 217 7.14 16.20 1.50
C TRP A 217 6.35 15.90 0.23
N ARG A 218 6.96 16.17 -0.93
CA ARG A 218 6.43 15.77 -2.24
C ARG A 218 7.55 15.16 -3.07
N SER A 219 7.43 13.88 -3.37
CA SER A 219 8.37 13.15 -4.21
C SER A 219 8.12 13.42 -5.70
N ALA A 220 9.09 13.10 -6.57
CA ALA A 220 9.00 13.36 -8.00
C ALA A 220 7.80 12.63 -8.63
N LEU A 221 6.91 13.39 -9.28
CA LEU A 221 5.64 12.89 -9.82
C LEU A 221 5.76 12.46 -11.29
N VAL A 222 5.23 11.29 -11.61
CA VAL A 222 5.11 10.75 -12.98
C VAL A 222 3.64 10.54 -13.31
N SER A 223 3.06 11.37 -14.19
CA SER A 223 1.70 11.12 -14.68
C SER A 223 1.68 9.88 -15.60
N TRP A 224 0.51 9.29 -15.83
CA TRP A 224 0.33 8.05 -16.59
C TRP A 224 0.93 8.09 -18.00
N ASN A 225 0.76 9.21 -18.72
CA ASN A 225 1.41 9.43 -20.03
C ASN A 225 2.79 10.12 -19.91
N GLY A 226 3.23 10.38 -18.68
CA GLY A 226 4.53 10.92 -18.33
C GLY A 226 5.62 9.88 -18.19
N PHE A 227 5.29 8.59 -18.08
CA PHE A 227 6.30 7.53 -18.08
C PHE A 227 7.26 7.67 -19.27
N PRO A 228 8.57 7.43 -19.08
CA PRO A 228 9.58 7.54 -20.14
C PRO A 228 9.26 6.73 -21.40
N SER A 229 8.58 5.59 -21.25
CA SER A 229 8.02 4.85 -22.38
C SER A 229 6.75 4.10 -21.98
N VAL A 230 5.92 3.80 -22.97
CA VAL A 230 4.74 2.93 -22.81
C VAL A 230 5.16 1.55 -22.31
N ALA A 231 6.25 0.98 -22.83
CA ALA A 231 6.76 -0.32 -22.39
C ALA A 231 7.13 -0.33 -20.90
N LEU A 232 7.73 0.75 -20.40
CA LEU A 232 8.09 0.87 -18.98
C LEU A 232 6.86 0.97 -18.08
N ARG A 233 5.89 1.79 -18.48
CA ARG A 233 4.59 1.91 -17.79
C ARG A 233 3.86 0.58 -17.74
N ASP A 234 3.73 -0.08 -18.89
CA ASP A 234 2.99 -1.33 -19.02
C ASP A 234 3.69 -2.46 -18.25
N LYS A 235 5.04 -2.46 -18.18
CA LYS A 235 5.80 -3.38 -17.35
C LYS A 235 5.48 -3.23 -15.87
N LEU A 236 5.47 -1.99 -15.35
CA LEU A 236 5.11 -1.73 -13.96
C LEU A 236 3.65 -2.13 -13.69
N ALA A 237 2.73 -1.69 -14.54
CA ALA A 237 1.30 -1.93 -14.38
C ALA A 237 0.91 -3.42 -14.44
N ALA A 238 1.72 -4.25 -15.10
CA ALA A 238 1.52 -5.69 -15.21
C ALA A 238 2.28 -6.51 -14.15
N HIS A 239 3.11 -5.88 -13.31
CA HIS A 239 3.88 -6.59 -12.31
C HIS A 239 3.00 -7.13 -11.17
N ASP A 240 3.30 -8.33 -10.68
CA ASP A 240 2.61 -8.96 -9.57
C ASP A 240 3.22 -8.52 -8.24
N PHE A 241 2.55 -7.59 -7.57
CA PHE A 241 2.93 -7.10 -6.23
C PHE A 241 2.27 -7.92 -5.10
N GLY A 242 1.78 -9.13 -5.40
CA GLY A 242 1.16 -10.01 -4.42
C GLY A 242 -0.10 -9.41 -3.82
N ALA A 243 -0.05 -9.06 -2.53
CA ALA A 243 -1.19 -8.50 -1.80
C ALA A 243 -1.39 -6.99 -2.05
N ALA A 244 -0.37 -6.30 -2.54
CA ALA A 244 -0.43 -4.88 -2.84
C ALA A 244 -0.90 -4.64 -4.28
N HIS A 245 -1.65 -3.57 -4.52
CA HIS A 245 -2.27 -3.31 -5.82
C HIS A 245 -2.18 -1.84 -6.21
N MET A 246 -1.59 -1.54 -7.35
CA MET A 246 -1.59 -0.19 -7.93
C MET A 246 -3.01 0.23 -8.38
N ALA A 247 -3.49 1.41 -7.95
CA ALA A 247 -4.85 1.86 -8.23
C ALA A 247 -5.01 2.46 -9.63
N ILE A 248 -3.94 3.01 -10.21
CA ILE A 248 -4.03 3.74 -11.49
C ILE A 248 -3.96 2.88 -12.76
N THR A 249 -3.90 1.55 -12.62
CA THR A 249 -3.91 0.65 -13.77
C THR A 249 -5.25 0.70 -14.52
N ASP A 250 -5.27 0.25 -15.78
CA ASP A 250 -6.51 0.19 -16.56
C ASP A 250 -7.59 -0.68 -15.90
N ALA A 251 -7.18 -1.78 -15.23
CA ALA A 251 -8.08 -2.70 -14.56
C ALA A 251 -8.62 -2.16 -13.23
N SER A 252 -7.81 -1.39 -12.49
CA SER A 252 -8.11 -1.00 -11.10
C SER A 252 -8.75 0.38 -10.98
N LEU A 253 -8.52 1.30 -11.93
CA LEU A 253 -8.85 2.72 -11.75
C LEU A 253 -10.34 2.96 -11.50
N ALA A 254 -11.22 2.39 -12.33
CA ALA A 254 -12.66 2.61 -12.22
C ALA A 254 -13.21 2.17 -10.85
N GLY A 255 -12.75 1.00 -10.37
CA GLY A 255 -13.12 0.47 -9.05
C GLY A 255 -12.66 1.37 -7.91
N ASN A 256 -11.41 1.82 -7.96
CA ASN A 256 -10.84 2.73 -6.96
C ASN A 256 -11.55 4.09 -6.94
N LEU A 257 -11.81 4.69 -8.10
CA LEU A 257 -12.53 5.95 -8.17
C LEU A 257 -13.94 5.82 -7.58
N ARG A 258 -14.66 4.73 -7.90
CA ARG A 258 -15.99 4.46 -7.35
C ARG A 258 -15.97 4.27 -5.83
N ALA A 259 -14.97 3.57 -5.31
CA ALA A 259 -14.78 3.38 -3.87
C ALA A 259 -14.43 4.70 -3.16
N SER A 260 -13.57 5.53 -3.77
CA SER A 260 -13.05 6.76 -3.18
C SER A 260 -14.11 7.82 -2.87
N VAL A 261 -15.27 7.76 -3.53
CA VAL A 261 -16.37 8.73 -3.33
C VAL A 261 -17.54 8.16 -2.55
N LYS A 262 -17.52 6.85 -2.24
CA LYS A 262 -18.68 6.09 -1.76
C LYS A 262 -19.35 6.75 -0.56
N ASP A 263 -18.55 7.17 0.41
CA ASP A 263 -19.04 7.64 1.71
C ASP A 263 -19.20 9.17 1.78
N VAL A 264 -18.70 9.92 0.78
CA VAL A 264 -18.74 11.39 0.77
C VAL A 264 -19.63 11.98 -0.32
N ARG A 265 -19.89 11.27 -1.43
CA ARG A 265 -20.60 11.83 -2.60
C ARG A 265 -21.98 12.40 -2.30
N GLY A 266 -22.70 11.85 -1.31
CA GLY A 266 -24.01 12.37 -0.88
C GLY A 266 -23.95 13.77 -0.27
N ARG A 267 -22.76 14.22 0.13
CA ARG A 267 -22.47 15.55 0.68
C ARG A 267 -21.95 16.52 -0.38
N VAL A 268 -21.79 16.07 -1.62
CA VAL A 268 -21.22 16.84 -2.73
C VAL A 268 -22.32 17.11 -3.76
N PRO A 269 -22.93 18.31 -3.74
CA PRO A 269 -23.95 18.67 -4.71
C PRO A 269 -23.47 18.46 -6.14
N ASP A 270 -24.36 17.91 -6.97
CA ASP A 270 -24.17 17.67 -8.40
C ASP A 270 -22.99 16.74 -8.73
N PHE A 271 -22.61 15.84 -7.80
CA PHE A 271 -21.66 14.79 -8.11
C PHE A 271 -22.29 13.81 -9.12
N ALA A 272 -21.73 13.81 -10.33
CA ALA A 272 -22.09 12.90 -11.40
C ALA A 272 -20.80 12.55 -12.14
N PHE A 273 -20.45 11.28 -12.17
CA PHE A 273 -19.22 10.81 -12.77
C PHE A 273 -19.41 9.42 -13.37
N ASP A 274 -19.04 9.27 -14.64
CA ASP A 274 -18.86 7.99 -15.30
C ASP A 274 -17.44 7.48 -14.99
N PHE A 275 -17.39 6.49 -14.09
CA PHE A 275 -16.15 5.91 -13.61
C PHE A 275 -15.44 5.08 -14.65
N ASP A 276 -16.09 4.72 -15.76
CA ASP A 276 -15.60 3.77 -16.75
C ASP A 276 -15.18 4.46 -18.06
N ARG A 277 -15.31 5.80 -18.13
CA ARG A 277 -15.05 6.60 -19.33
C ARG A 277 -14.00 7.68 -19.10
N ASP A 278 -12.98 7.68 -19.95
CA ASP A 278 -12.06 8.80 -20.13
C ASP A 278 -12.63 9.78 -21.17
N GLU A 279 -12.64 11.08 -20.85
CA GLU A 279 -12.96 12.14 -21.82
C GLU A 279 -11.70 12.89 -22.26
N ALA A 280 -11.86 13.87 -23.15
CA ALA A 280 -10.77 14.67 -23.69
C ALA A 280 -9.86 15.24 -22.59
N GLY A 281 -8.55 15.02 -22.73
CA GLY A 281 -7.56 15.44 -21.73
C GLY A 281 -7.29 14.43 -20.62
N SER A 282 -7.92 13.26 -20.63
CA SER A 282 -7.55 12.11 -19.78
C SER A 282 -6.75 11.05 -20.54
N PRO A 283 -5.71 10.46 -19.93
CA PRO A 283 -5.21 10.71 -18.58
C PRO A 283 -4.27 11.91 -18.45
N GLY A 284 -4.26 12.79 -19.46
CA GLY A 284 -3.40 13.97 -19.53
C GLY A 284 -2.12 13.70 -20.31
N ASN A 285 -1.43 14.74 -20.77
CA ASN A 285 -0.13 14.62 -21.42
C ASN A 285 0.82 15.69 -20.83
N PRO A 286 1.87 15.27 -20.08
CA PRO A 286 2.87 16.18 -19.52
C PRO A 286 3.73 16.91 -20.55
#